data_AF-A0A9N9LXE1-F1
#
_entry.id   AF-A0A9N9LXE1-F1
#
_cell.length_a   1.000
_cell.length_b   1.000
_cell.length_c   1.000
_cell.angle_alpha   90.00
_cell.angle_beta   90.00
_cell.angle_gamma   90.00
#
_symmetry.space_group_name_H-M   'P 1'
#
loop_
_entity.id
_entity.type
_entity.pdbx_description
1 polymer ?
#
loop_
_entity_poly.entity_id
_entity_poly.type
_entity_poly.pdbx_seq_one_letter_code
_entity_poly.pdbx_strand_id
1 'polypeptide(L)'
;MFTAAIVKRERGFQVEKGENFWGGKHAQTYFKKKGTWQAIAIHVDDVSDAIILLAEEGLKAQGGKAQWGDEGYYFAEAEEFQWGSIAVAVTKALYKEGALKSGDVDSISIEDATQQHHYASILWRGNCRSRADRLHALGWEAKAPNVLQSVPEMIAESLKSM
;
A
#
# COMPACT_ATOMS: atom_id res chain seq x y z
N MET A 1 -9.48 -0.60 10.17
CA MET A 1 -9.10 -2.03 10.07
C MET A 1 -7.71 -2.32 10.66
N PHE A 2 -6.61 -1.68 10.20
CA PHE A 2 -5.27 -1.83 10.86
C PHE A 2 -5.07 -0.87 12.03
N THR A 3 -5.32 0.43 11.83
CA THR A 3 -5.24 1.45 12.90
C THR A 3 -6.10 1.09 14.11
N ALA A 4 -7.34 0.66 13.89
CA ALA A 4 -8.24 0.21 14.95
C ALA A 4 -7.70 -1.02 15.72
N ALA A 5 -7.00 -1.93 15.05
CA ALA A 5 -6.37 -3.08 15.72
C ALA A 5 -5.22 -2.62 16.64
N ILE A 6 -4.41 -1.66 16.19
CA ILE A 6 -3.33 -1.07 17.00
C ILE A 6 -3.91 -0.33 18.22
N VAL A 7 -4.94 0.50 18.01
CA VAL A 7 -5.59 1.25 19.10
C VAL A 7 -6.22 0.29 20.11
N LYS A 8 -6.97 -0.72 19.66
CA LYS A 8 -7.58 -1.74 20.53
C LYS A 8 -6.54 -2.51 21.35
N ARG A 9 -5.36 -2.75 20.78
CA ARG A 9 -4.24 -3.42 21.45
C ARG A 9 -3.44 -2.48 22.37
N GLU A 10 -3.69 -1.17 22.30
CA GLU A 10 -2.94 -0.10 22.98
C GLU A 10 -1.43 -0.10 22.69
N ARG A 11 -1.00 -0.81 21.63
CA ARG A 11 0.41 -0.98 21.28
C ARG A 11 0.57 -1.27 19.80
N GLY A 12 1.47 -0.51 19.16
CA GLY A 12 1.89 -0.73 17.77
C GLY A 12 2.45 -2.12 17.56
N PHE A 13 2.13 -2.74 16.44
CA PHE A 13 2.65 -4.05 16.06
C PHE A 13 2.92 -4.16 14.57
N GLN A 14 3.88 -5.01 14.23
CA GLN A 14 4.06 -5.58 12.91
C GLN A 14 3.88 -7.10 13.00
N VAL A 15 3.51 -7.73 11.89
CA VAL A 15 3.41 -9.18 11.83
C VAL A 15 4.76 -9.76 11.42
N GLU A 16 5.31 -10.66 12.23
CA GLU A 16 6.66 -11.21 12.07
C GLU A 16 7.70 -10.07 11.91
N LYS A 17 8.62 -10.20 10.95
CA LYS A 17 9.64 -9.20 10.65
C LYS A 17 9.11 -7.93 9.96
N GLY A 18 7.80 -7.80 9.73
CA GLY A 18 7.21 -6.71 8.97
C GLY A 18 7.47 -6.78 7.46
N GLU A 19 8.00 -7.92 6.99
CA GLU A 19 8.24 -8.19 5.57
C GLU A 19 6.92 -8.49 4.86
N ASN A 20 6.80 -8.01 3.62
CA ASN A 20 5.66 -8.34 2.78
C ASN A 20 5.72 -9.81 2.36
N PHE A 21 4.57 -10.35 2.02
CA PHE A 21 4.31 -11.76 1.82
C PHE A 21 3.59 -11.97 0.49
N TRP A 22 4.01 -12.98 -0.27
CA TRP A 22 3.38 -13.42 -1.51
C TRP A 22 3.24 -14.94 -1.50
N GLY A 23 2.00 -15.43 -1.43
CA GLY A 23 1.61 -16.83 -1.70
C GLY A 23 2.30 -17.95 -0.90
N GLY A 24 1.93 -19.20 -1.20
CA GLY A 24 2.36 -20.40 -0.47
C GLY A 24 3.89 -20.64 -0.43
N LYS A 25 4.33 -21.69 0.29
CA LYS A 25 5.76 -22.02 0.58
C LYS A 25 6.73 -21.89 -0.61
N HIS A 26 6.29 -22.20 -1.83
CA HIS A 26 7.14 -22.13 -3.02
C HIS A 26 7.46 -20.69 -3.45
N ALA A 27 6.49 -19.79 -3.40
CA ALA A 27 6.72 -18.37 -3.69
C ALA A 27 7.62 -17.72 -2.63
N GLN A 28 7.45 -18.11 -1.36
CA GLN A 28 8.31 -17.66 -0.25
C GLN A 28 9.79 -17.94 -0.52
N THR A 29 10.13 -19.14 -0.95
CA THR A 29 11.52 -19.53 -1.22
C THR A 29 12.13 -18.74 -2.37
N TYR A 30 11.34 -18.45 -3.42
CA TYR A 30 11.81 -17.75 -4.61
C TYR A 30 12.08 -16.26 -4.34
N PHE A 31 11.12 -15.57 -3.72
CA PHE A 31 11.23 -14.12 -3.47
C PHE A 31 12.16 -13.78 -2.29
N LYS A 32 12.30 -14.68 -1.30
CA LYS A 32 13.27 -14.51 -0.21
C LYS A 32 14.71 -14.42 -0.72
N LYS A 33 15.04 -15.09 -1.81
CA LYS A 33 16.38 -15.01 -2.44
C LYS A 33 16.61 -13.72 -3.22
N LYS A 34 15.55 -13.01 -3.64
CA LYS A 34 15.66 -11.79 -4.46
C LYS A 34 15.46 -10.49 -3.67
N GLY A 35 15.06 -10.55 -2.39
CA GLY A 35 14.86 -9.36 -1.56
C GLY A 35 13.68 -8.48 -2.00
N THR A 36 12.74 -9.02 -2.78
CA THR A 36 11.69 -8.25 -3.48
C THR A 36 10.37 -8.13 -2.72
N TRP A 37 10.42 -8.06 -1.38
CA TRP A 37 9.24 -8.05 -0.52
C TRP A 37 8.66 -6.65 -0.35
N GLN A 38 8.26 -6.01 -1.45
CA GLN A 38 7.72 -4.66 -1.46
C GLN A 38 6.37 -4.60 -2.19
N ALA A 39 5.40 -3.91 -1.60
CA ALA A 39 4.10 -3.66 -2.21
C ALA A 39 4.08 -2.24 -2.78
N ILE A 40 3.17 -1.99 -3.72
CA ILE A 40 2.91 -0.66 -4.25
C ILE A 40 1.64 -0.12 -3.61
N ALA A 41 1.66 1.15 -3.26
CA ALA A 41 0.48 1.94 -2.94
C ALA A 41 0.49 3.17 -3.84
N ILE A 42 -0.68 3.55 -4.35
CA ILE A 42 -0.84 4.69 -5.24
C ILE A 42 -1.92 5.62 -4.68
N HIS A 43 -1.72 6.92 -4.82
CA HIS A 43 -2.70 7.91 -4.42
C HIS A 43 -3.91 7.88 -5.34
N VAL A 44 -5.11 8.15 -4.81
CA VAL A 44 -6.35 8.13 -5.60
C VAL A 44 -6.35 9.20 -6.70
N ASP A 45 -5.70 10.33 -6.45
CA ASP A 45 -5.57 11.41 -7.43
C ASP A 45 -4.69 10.99 -8.62
N ASP A 46 -3.58 10.29 -8.37
CA ASP A 46 -2.72 9.78 -9.45
C ASP A 46 -3.46 8.75 -10.32
N VAL A 47 -4.29 7.89 -9.71
CA VAL A 47 -5.16 6.97 -10.45
C VAL A 47 -6.18 7.75 -11.28
N SER A 48 -6.74 8.81 -10.72
CA SER A 48 -7.70 9.68 -11.41
C SER A 48 -7.06 10.38 -12.61
N ASP A 49 -5.85 10.91 -12.45
CA ASP A 49 -5.05 11.51 -13.52
C ASP A 49 -4.74 10.50 -14.64
N ALA A 50 -4.44 9.24 -14.29
CA ALA A 50 -4.24 8.18 -15.29
C ALA A 50 -5.51 7.91 -16.10
N ILE A 51 -6.67 7.85 -15.43
CA ILE A 51 -7.97 7.65 -16.10
C ILE A 51 -8.30 8.84 -17.01
N ILE A 52 -8.08 10.07 -16.54
CA ILE A 52 -8.29 11.30 -17.32
C ILE A 52 -7.40 11.28 -18.56
N LEU A 53 -6.11 10.96 -18.43
CA LEU A 53 -5.20 10.87 -19.57
C LEU A 53 -5.69 9.87 -20.61
N LEU A 54 -6.13 8.68 -20.20
CA LEU A 54 -6.66 7.69 -21.13
C LEU A 54 -7.94 8.20 -21.82
N ALA A 55 -8.84 8.85 -21.08
CA ALA A 55 -10.03 9.47 -21.68
C ALA A 55 -9.66 10.56 -22.70
N GLU A 56 -8.68 11.41 -22.40
CA GLU A 56 -8.17 12.43 -23.32
C GLU A 56 -7.53 11.83 -24.56
N GLU A 57 -6.76 10.74 -24.45
CA GLU A 57 -6.25 9.99 -25.60
C GLU A 57 -7.41 9.44 -26.45
N GLY A 58 -8.44 8.87 -25.81
CA GLY A 58 -9.61 8.32 -26.49
C GLY A 58 -10.41 9.34 -27.32
N LEU A 59 -10.37 10.62 -26.94
CA LEU A 59 -11.01 11.71 -27.68
C LEU A 59 -10.22 12.19 -28.90
N LYS A 60 -8.94 11.81 -29.03
CA LYS A 60 -8.10 12.17 -30.18
C LYS A 60 -8.46 11.31 -31.39
N ALA A 61 -8.07 11.77 -32.59
CA ALA A 61 -8.24 10.99 -33.81
C ALA A 61 -7.57 9.61 -33.65
N GLN A 62 -8.32 8.55 -34.01
CA GLN A 62 -7.89 7.15 -33.87
C GLN A 62 -7.55 6.71 -32.43
N GLY A 63 -8.06 7.42 -31.41
CA GLY A 63 -7.78 7.10 -30.00
C GLY A 63 -6.39 7.51 -29.53
N GLY A 64 -5.72 8.42 -30.25
CA GLY A 64 -4.47 9.01 -29.83
C GLY A 64 -3.29 8.03 -29.84
N LYS A 65 -2.40 8.16 -28.86
CA LYS A 65 -1.21 7.31 -28.66
C LYS A 65 -1.49 6.11 -27.76
N ALA A 66 -2.63 6.07 -27.09
CA ALA A 66 -3.03 4.96 -26.24
C ALA A 66 -3.35 3.70 -27.07
N GLN A 67 -3.05 2.55 -26.50
CA GLN A 67 -3.51 1.23 -26.94
C GLN A 67 -4.91 0.93 -26.41
N TRP A 68 -5.70 0.19 -27.20
CA TRP A 68 -7.11 -0.13 -26.96
C TRP A 68 -7.41 -1.61 -27.25
N GLY A 69 -8.62 -2.07 -26.91
CA GLY A 69 -9.04 -3.45 -27.12
C GLY A 69 -8.25 -4.44 -26.26
N ASP A 70 -7.71 -5.50 -26.87
CA ASP A 70 -6.93 -6.53 -26.17
C ASP A 70 -5.67 -5.99 -25.50
N GLU A 71 -5.13 -4.87 -26.03
CA GLU A 71 -3.97 -4.17 -25.46
C GLU A 71 -4.38 -2.97 -24.59
N GLY A 72 -5.67 -2.81 -24.27
CA GLY A 72 -6.22 -1.67 -23.54
C GLY A 72 -6.08 -1.74 -22.02
N TYR A 73 -5.28 -2.67 -21.48
CA TYR A 73 -5.03 -2.76 -20.04
C TYR A 73 -3.83 -1.88 -19.64
N TYR A 74 -4.00 -1.14 -18.54
CA TYR A 74 -3.00 -0.25 -17.98
C TYR A 74 -2.88 -0.49 -16.49
N PHE A 75 -1.65 -0.44 -15.99
CA PHE A 75 -1.38 -0.35 -14.57
C PHE A 75 -0.94 1.06 -14.24
N ALA A 76 -1.40 1.57 -13.10
CA ALA A 76 -0.81 2.71 -12.45
C ALA A 76 0.07 2.22 -11.30
N GLU A 77 1.17 2.90 -11.07
CA GLU A 77 2.10 2.56 -10.00
C GLU A 77 2.72 3.82 -9.39
N ALA A 78 3.24 3.67 -8.18
CA ALA A 78 4.02 4.68 -7.48
C ALA A 78 5.08 3.97 -6.62
N GLU A 79 5.60 4.65 -5.61
CA GLU A 79 6.67 4.13 -4.77
C GLU A 79 6.29 2.84 -4.03
N GLU A 80 7.32 2.01 -3.81
CA GLU A 80 7.24 0.74 -3.13
C GLU A 80 7.38 0.88 -1.61
N PHE A 81 6.61 0.12 -0.84
CA PHE A 81 6.64 0.13 0.62
C PHE A 81 6.70 -1.28 1.24
N GLN A 82 7.12 -1.31 2.51
CA GLN A 82 7.07 -2.48 3.37
C GLN A 82 6.07 -2.28 4.51
N TRP A 83 5.34 -3.33 4.89
CA TRP A 83 4.34 -3.27 5.94
C TRP A 83 4.92 -2.91 7.31
N GLY A 84 6.14 -3.33 7.63
CA GLY A 84 6.85 -2.89 8.83
C GLY A 84 7.05 -1.37 8.88
N SER A 85 7.34 -0.74 7.73
CA SER A 85 7.46 0.73 7.66
C SER A 85 6.11 1.42 7.88
N ILE A 86 5.03 0.85 7.36
CA ILE A 86 3.65 1.34 7.62
C ILE A 86 3.31 1.20 9.11
N ALA A 87 3.61 0.06 9.74
CA ALA A 87 3.36 -0.17 11.16
C ALA A 87 4.08 0.87 12.04
N VAL A 88 5.35 1.17 11.73
CA VAL A 88 6.12 2.21 12.42
C VAL A 88 5.52 3.60 12.18
N ALA A 89 5.19 3.96 10.95
CA ALA A 89 4.60 5.26 10.63
C ALA A 89 3.26 5.48 11.34
N VAL A 90 2.36 4.48 11.28
CA VAL A 90 1.04 4.53 11.94
C VAL A 90 1.19 4.64 13.45
N THR A 91 2.07 3.84 14.07
CA THR A 91 2.26 3.85 15.52
C THR A 91 2.82 5.19 16.01
N LYS A 92 3.80 5.75 15.29
CA LYS A 92 4.35 7.08 15.59
C LYS A 92 3.30 8.18 15.45
N ALA A 93 2.46 8.12 14.41
CA ALA A 93 1.38 9.08 14.23
C ALA A 93 0.35 8.97 15.37
N LEU A 94 -0.09 7.77 15.72
CA LEU A 94 -1.02 7.56 16.84
C LEU A 94 -0.46 8.02 18.20
N TYR A 95 0.82 7.78 18.46
CA TYR A 95 1.50 8.28 19.66
C TYR A 95 1.52 9.81 19.69
N LYS A 96 1.82 10.45 18.55
CA LYS A 96 1.83 11.92 18.44
C LYS A 96 0.45 12.53 18.68
N GLU A 97 -0.61 11.87 18.21
CA GLU A 97 -2.01 12.26 18.44
C GLU A 97 -2.52 11.87 19.84
N GLY A 98 -1.68 11.28 20.70
CA GLY A 98 -2.04 10.90 22.08
C GLY A 98 -2.94 9.65 22.18
N ALA A 99 -3.19 8.97 21.07
CA ALA A 99 -4.00 7.74 21.04
C ALA A 99 -3.24 6.50 21.57
N LEU A 100 -1.90 6.58 21.67
CA LEU A 100 -1.06 5.54 22.27
C LEU A 100 -0.14 6.14 23.34
N LYS A 101 0.27 5.31 24.30
CA LYS A 101 1.23 5.70 25.36
C LYS A 101 2.70 5.56 24.94
N SER A 102 2.98 4.80 23.87
CA SER A 102 4.31 4.62 23.31
C SER A 102 4.27 4.61 21.78
N GLY A 103 5.36 5.08 21.16
CA GLY A 103 5.61 4.99 19.72
C GLY A 103 6.32 3.70 19.28
N ASP A 104 6.49 2.73 20.19
CA ASP A 104 7.17 1.47 19.92
C ASP A 104 6.31 0.47 19.16
N VAL A 105 6.94 -0.27 18.26
CA VAL A 105 6.33 -1.37 17.50
C VAL A 105 6.93 -2.68 17.97
N ASP A 106 6.10 -3.64 18.35
CA ASP A 106 6.53 -5.01 18.60
C ASP A 106 6.22 -5.94 17.41
N SER A 107 6.77 -7.15 17.44
CA SER A 107 6.50 -8.19 16.47
C SER A 107 5.52 -9.20 17.06
N ILE A 108 4.45 -9.49 16.35
CA ILE A 108 3.48 -10.55 16.73
C ILE A 108 3.50 -11.69 15.71
N SER A 109 3.08 -12.88 16.15
CA SER A 109 2.94 -14.04 15.27
C SER A 109 1.80 -13.86 14.27
N ILE A 110 1.78 -14.68 13.21
CA ILE A 110 0.65 -14.73 12.27
C ILE A 110 -0.64 -15.14 13.01
N GLU A 111 -0.53 -16.06 13.96
CA GLU A 111 -1.64 -16.55 14.78
C GLU A 111 -2.24 -15.40 15.61
N ASP A 112 -1.41 -14.64 16.31
CA ASP A 112 -1.85 -13.48 17.10
C ASP A 112 -2.46 -12.39 16.21
N ALA A 113 -1.87 -12.13 15.04
CA ALA A 113 -2.43 -11.19 14.08
C ALA A 113 -3.81 -11.65 13.59
N THR A 114 -3.99 -12.95 13.37
CA THR A 114 -5.25 -13.55 12.93
C THR A 114 -6.34 -13.45 14.01
N GLN A 115 -5.95 -13.46 15.30
CA GLN A 115 -6.88 -13.17 16.40
C GLN A 115 -7.38 -11.71 16.39
N GLN A 116 -6.58 -10.77 15.87
CA GLN A 116 -7.02 -9.38 15.69
C GLN A 116 -7.95 -9.22 14.47
N HIS A 117 -7.64 -9.93 13.38
CA HIS A 117 -8.46 -9.93 12.17
C HIS A 117 -8.24 -11.22 11.37
N HIS A 118 -9.32 -11.93 11.01
CA HIS A 118 -9.23 -13.24 10.33
C HIS A 118 -8.38 -13.22 9.05
N TYR A 119 -8.33 -12.09 8.34
CA TYR A 119 -7.53 -11.89 7.12
C TYR A 119 -6.21 -11.13 7.33
N ALA A 120 -5.71 -11.00 8.56
CA ALA A 120 -4.53 -10.20 8.91
C ALA A 120 -3.29 -10.53 8.05
N SER A 121 -3.03 -11.81 7.78
CA SER A 121 -1.88 -12.24 6.97
C SER A 121 -1.92 -11.70 5.54
N ILE A 122 -3.11 -11.56 4.95
CA ILE A 122 -3.26 -10.99 3.61
C ILE A 122 -3.26 -9.47 3.69
N LEU A 123 -4.00 -8.89 4.64
CA LEU A 123 -4.22 -7.45 4.71
C LEU A 123 -3.00 -6.67 5.19
N TRP A 124 -2.18 -7.22 6.08
CA TRP A 124 -1.08 -6.49 6.75
C TRP A 124 0.29 -7.04 6.41
N ARG A 125 0.35 -7.95 5.43
CA ARG A 125 1.60 -8.43 4.84
C ARG A 125 1.50 -8.59 3.34
N GLY A 126 0.30 -8.54 2.75
CA GLY A 126 0.11 -8.80 1.33
C GLY A 126 1.01 -7.95 0.44
N ASN A 127 1.41 -8.56 -0.67
CA ASN A 127 2.26 -7.95 -1.66
C ASN A 127 1.52 -7.84 -3.00
N CYS A 128 1.59 -6.67 -3.62
CA CYS A 128 1.17 -6.44 -4.99
C CYS A 128 2.19 -5.50 -5.65
N ARG A 129 2.67 -5.86 -6.83
CA ARG A 129 3.57 -5.05 -7.66
C ARG A 129 3.01 -4.99 -9.07
N SER A 130 3.08 -3.82 -9.66
CA SER A 130 2.71 -3.54 -11.03
C SER A 130 3.90 -2.84 -11.71
N ARG A 131 3.74 -2.53 -13.00
CA ARG A 131 4.60 -1.63 -13.78
C ARG A 131 3.74 -0.77 -14.68
N ALA A 132 3.90 0.54 -14.63
CA ALA A 132 3.10 1.47 -15.40
C ALA A 132 3.72 1.81 -16.77
N ASP A 133 4.46 0.87 -17.37
CA ASP A 133 5.24 1.05 -18.61
C ASP A 133 4.43 1.73 -19.72
N ARG A 134 3.16 1.34 -19.89
CA ARG A 134 2.26 1.92 -20.90
C ARG A 134 1.80 3.34 -20.58
N LEU A 135 1.53 3.65 -19.31
CA LEU A 135 1.18 5.00 -18.89
C LEU A 135 2.39 5.94 -18.99
N HIS A 136 3.58 5.46 -18.58
CA HIS A 136 4.83 6.21 -18.74
C HIS A 136 5.15 6.52 -20.20
N ALA A 137 4.87 5.59 -21.13
CA ALA A 137 5.00 5.84 -22.56
C ALA A 137 4.07 6.96 -23.09
N LEU A 138 2.98 7.26 -22.37
CA LEU A 138 2.07 8.39 -22.64
C LEU A 138 2.48 9.68 -21.90
N GLY A 139 3.56 9.65 -21.13
CA GLY A 139 4.05 10.79 -20.33
C GLY A 139 3.36 10.95 -18.97
N TRP A 140 2.63 9.93 -18.51
CA TRP A 140 2.07 9.92 -17.16
C TRP A 140 3.13 9.56 -16.13
N GLU A 141 3.09 10.23 -14.98
CA GLU A 141 3.87 9.90 -13.78
C GLU A 141 3.02 10.25 -12.55
N ALA A 142 3.15 9.44 -11.48
CA ALA A 142 2.56 9.75 -10.19
C ALA A 142 3.23 10.98 -9.56
N LYS A 143 2.43 11.87 -8.97
CA LYS A 143 2.88 13.17 -8.44
C LYS A 143 2.45 13.40 -6.99
N ALA A 144 1.42 12.69 -6.53
CA ALA A 144 0.94 12.85 -5.17
C ALA A 144 1.95 12.29 -4.15
N PRO A 145 1.85 12.66 -2.86
CA PRO A 145 2.70 12.12 -1.82
C PRO A 145 2.61 10.60 -1.74
N ASN A 146 3.73 9.96 -1.38
CA ASN A 146 3.75 8.52 -1.19
C ASN A 146 2.96 8.10 0.06
N VAL A 147 2.66 6.80 0.16
CA VAL A 147 1.84 6.27 1.26
C VAL A 147 2.38 6.63 2.64
N LEU A 148 3.69 6.61 2.86
CA LEU A 148 4.29 6.93 4.16
C LEU A 148 4.15 8.40 4.52
N GLN A 149 4.24 9.29 3.52
CA GLN A 149 4.01 10.72 3.68
C GLN A 149 2.54 11.03 3.98
N SER A 150 1.60 10.24 3.45
CA SER A 150 0.16 10.41 3.69
C SER A 150 -0.33 9.83 5.03
N VAL A 151 0.43 8.93 5.67
CA VAL A 151 0.02 8.28 6.95
C VAL A 151 -0.43 9.28 8.02
N PRO A 152 0.27 10.38 8.34
CA PRO A 152 -0.15 11.28 9.41
C PRO A 152 -1.55 11.85 9.19
N GLU A 153 -1.86 12.30 7.97
CA GLU A 153 -3.18 12.82 7.61
C GLU A 153 -4.24 11.73 7.68
N MET A 154 -3.97 10.55 7.11
CA MET A 154 -4.89 9.40 7.17
C MET A 154 -5.23 8.99 8.60
N ILE A 155 -4.26 9.08 9.53
CA ILE A 155 -4.46 8.76 10.94
C ILE A 155 -5.28 9.83 11.64
N ALA A 156 -4.97 11.11 11.43
CA ALA A 156 -5.76 12.21 11.97
C ALA A 156 -7.22 12.11 11.54
N GLU A 157 -7.50 11.76 10.28
CA GLU A 157 -8.86 11.55 9.80
C GLU A 157 -9.49 10.28 10.38
N SER A 158 -8.74 9.17 10.42
CA SER A 158 -9.23 7.91 10.99
C SER A 158 -9.70 8.10 12.43
N LEU A 159 -8.97 8.85 13.25
CA LEU A 159 -9.32 9.09 14.66
C LEU A 159 -10.61 9.91 14.84
N LYS A 160 -11.00 10.76 13.88
CA LYS A 160 -12.30 11.47 13.93
C LYS A 160 -13.48 10.53 13.69
N SER A 161 -13.23 9.43 12.98
CA SER A 161 -14.25 8.45 12.58
C SER A 161 -14.35 7.23 13.50
N MET A 162 -13.48 7.15 14.52
CA MET A 162 -13.49 6.10 15.55
C MET A 162 -14.34 6.50 16.74
#